data_AF-A0AAU4K8X0-F1
#
_entry.id   AF-A0AAU4K8X0-F1
#
_cell.length_a   1.000
_cell.length_b   1.000
_cell.length_c   1.000
_cell.angle_alpha   90.00
_cell.angle_beta   90.00
_cell.angle_gamma   90.00
#
_symmetry.space_group_name_H-M   'P 1'
#
loop_
_entity.id
_entity.type
_entity.pdbx_description
1 polymer ?
#
loop_
_entity_poly.entity_id
_entity_poly.type
_entity_poly.pdbx_seq_one_letter_code
_entity_poly.pdbx_strand_id
1 'polypeptide(L)'
;MRKYAVDPALPQRRLPVATALADTGLLYTLAHRPKYLEMFLDLYGETVVVATAVAEEIRAVARVPRLERPHQNLVLMGACADRLVTKLDDKIITVREPSENSADLLFPVQQQLRELDRAAAMRRGERWSPFDANRAKRHDGETESILVAADVIKAGGTAILLTNDGGASLTAWQQGVSARNLRNILAELACENSHLTQESLLTAFTEMTAHFGTLPAEVRPTDSSAFRCHALAGECQTCDALTR
;
A
#
# COMPACT_ATOMS: atom_id res chain seq x y z
N MET A 1 17.36 1.27 -9.49
CA MET A 1 16.61 1.32 -8.21
C MET A 1 15.16 1.70 -8.54
N ARG A 2 14.16 1.03 -7.94
CA ARG A 2 12.75 1.45 -8.07
C ARG A 2 12.57 2.66 -7.16
N LYS A 3 12.75 3.88 -7.70
CA LYS A 3 12.55 5.11 -6.94
C LYS A 3 11.10 5.16 -6.46
N TYR A 4 10.90 5.08 -5.15
CA TYR A 4 9.59 5.32 -4.55
C TYR A 4 9.29 6.82 -4.67
N ALA A 5 8.14 7.18 -5.23
CA ALA A 5 7.71 8.57 -5.23
C ALA A 5 7.10 8.90 -3.87
N VAL A 6 7.82 9.69 -3.08
CA VAL A 6 7.31 10.27 -1.84
C VAL A 6 6.85 11.68 -2.16
N ASP A 7 5.61 11.99 -1.83
CA ASP A 7 5.13 13.37 -1.86
C ASP A 7 5.72 14.13 -0.65
N PRO A 8 6.67 15.06 -0.84
CA PRO A 8 7.30 15.78 0.26
C PRO A 8 6.37 16.77 0.94
N ALA A 9 5.21 17.07 0.35
CA ALA A 9 4.20 17.94 0.94
C ALA A 9 3.31 17.20 1.94
N LEU A 10 3.33 15.86 1.97
CA LEU A 10 2.58 15.09 2.94
C LEU A 10 3.27 15.09 4.30
N PRO A 11 2.62 15.55 5.39
CA PRO A 11 3.19 15.52 6.71
C PRO A 11 3.31 14.08 7.23
N GLN A 12 4.11 13.87 8.27
CA GLN A 12 4.26 12.54 8.85
C GLN A 12 2.96 12.07 9.54
N ARG A 13 2.15 12.97 10.12
CA ARG A 13 0.78 12.64 10.55
C ARG A 13 -0.11 12.38 9.34
N ARG A 14 -1.14 11.53 9.54
CA ARG A 14 -2.22 11.37 8.59
C ARG A 14 -2.95 12.71 8.44
N LEU A 15 -3.05 13.21 7.21
CA LEU A 15 -4.06 14.21 6.85
C LEU A 15 -5.38 13.48 6.59
N PRO A 16 -6.53 14.01 7.04
CA PRO A 16 -7.83 13.46 6.66
C PRO A 16 -7.93 13.39 5.13
N VAL A 17 -8.16 12.18 4.63
CA VAL A 17 -8.40 11.90 3.20
C VAL A 17 -9.81 11.37 3.02
N ALA A 18 -10.46 11.72 1.92
CA ALA A 18 -11.74 11.13 1.57
C ALA A 18 -11.58 9.64 1.23
N THR A 19 -10.42 9.24 0.70
CA THR A 19 -10.18 7.85 0.31
C THR A 19 -8.70 7.47 0.42
N ALA A 20 -8.42 6.34 1.07
CA ALA A 20 -7.11 5.72 1.14
C ALA A 20 -7.15 4.35 0.44
N LEU A 21 -6.61 4.30 -0.79
CA LEU A 21 -6.62 3.12 -1.66
C LEU A 21 -5.50 2.17 -1.25
N ALA A 22 -5.82 1.09 -0.57
CA ALA A 22 -4.82 0.09 -0.19
C ALA A 22 -4.62 -0.95 -1.29
N ASP A 23 -3.37 -1.18 -1.68
CA ASP A 23 -3.03 -2.27 -2.58
C ASP A 23 -2.95 -3.62 -1.85
N THR A 24 -2.95 -4.70 -2.63
CA THR A 24 -2.86 -6.08 -2.10
C THR A 24 -1.59 -6.29 -1.28
N GLY A 25 -0.46 -5.76 -1.75
CA GLY A 25 0.84 -5.95 -1.12
C GLY A 25 0.90 -5.38 0.29
N LEU A 26 0.46 -4.14 0.47
CA LEU A 26 0.39 -3.47 1.76
C LEU A 26 -0.59 -4.14 2.71
N LEU A 27 -1.79 -4.52 2.23
CA LEU A 27 -2.78 -5.20 3.06
C LEU A 27 -2.25 -6.53 3.58
N TYR A 28 -1.56 -7.32 2.75
CA TYR A 28 -0.90 -8.54 3.22
C TYR A 28 0.21 -8.25 4.23
N THR A 29 1.01 -7.23 3.99
CA THR A 29 2.06 -6.79 4.91
C THR A 29 1.46 -6.42 6.29
N LEU A 30 0.35 -5.68 6.34
CA LEU A 30 -0.36 -5.35 7.58
C LEU A 30 -1.03 -6.58 8.23
N ALA A 31 -1.73 -7.39 7.43
CA ALA A 31 -2.45 -8.58 7.89
C ALA A 31 -1.52 -9.68 8.45
N HIS A 32 -0.23 -9.65 8.10
CA HIS A 32 0.78 -10.50 8.72
C HIS A 32 0.90 -10.24 10.23
N ARG A 33 0.62 -9.01 10.69
CA ARG A 33 0.57 -8.67 12.12
C ARG A 33 -0.82 -8.12 12.45
N PRO A 34 -1.78 -9.00 12.83
CA PRO A 34 -3.19 -8.61 12.99
C PRO A 34 -3.42 -7.38 13.88
N LYS A 35 -2.64 -7.23 14.95
CA LYS A 35 -2.69 -6.04 15.82
C LYS A 35 -2.50 -4.73 15.04
N TYR A 36 -1.56 -4.69 14.10
CA TYR A 36 -1.28 -3.49 13.29
C TYR A 36 -2.32 -3.30 12.19
N LEU A 37 -2.90 -4.38 11.66
CA LEU A 37 -4.05 -4.28 10.77
C LEU A 37 -5.24 -3.62 11.48
N GLU A 38 -5.59 -4.05 12.70
CA GLU A 38 -6.68 -3.43 13.46
C GLU A 38 -6.37 -1.95 13.76
N MET A 39 -5.17 -1.64 14.25
CA MET A 39 -4.77 -0.25 14.49
C MET A 39 -4.82 0.63 13.23
N PHE A 40 -4.44 0.07 12.08
CA PHE A 40 -4.55 0.75 10.79
C PHE A 40 -6.01 1.00 10.41
N LEU A 41 -6.88 0.00 10.53
CA LEU A 41 -8.30 0.12 10.23
C LEU A 41 -9.00 1.10 11.18
N ASP A 42 -8.61 1.12 12.47
CA ASP A 42 -9.11 2.10 13.44
C ASP A 42 -8.65 3.52 13.08
N LEU A 43 -7.37 3.69 12.71
CA LEU A 43 -6.81 4.99 12.34
C LEU A 43 -7.44 5.55 11.06
N TYR A 44 -7.62 4.73 10.03
CA TYR A 44 -8.14 5.18 8.73
C TYR A 44 -9.67 5.13 8.63
N GLY A 45 -10.32 4.26 9.40
CA GLY A 45 -11.76 4.08 9.46
C GLY A 45 -12.38 3.82 8.09
N GLU A 46 -13.55 4.42 7.85
CA GLU A 46 -14.33 4.28 6.62
C GLU A 46 -13.62 4.78 5.34
N THR A 47 -12.47 5.42 5.48
CA THR A 47 -11.69 5.92 4.34
C THR A 47 -10.88 4.81 3.65
N VAL A 48 -10.71 3.64 4.29
CA VAL A 48 -9.99 2.51 3.71
C VAL A 48 -10.80 1.88 2.58
N VAL A 49 -10.26 1.97 1.37
CA VAL A 49 -10.87 1.44 0.16
C VAL A 49 -9.88 0.56 -0.58
N VAL A 50 -10.38 -0.45 -1.28
CA VAL A 50 -9.63 -1.23 -2.26
C VAL A 50 -10.31 -1.19 -3.62
N ALA A 51 -9.54 -1.34 -4.68
CA ALA A 51 -10.11 -1.57 -6.01
C ALA A 51 -10.75 -2.97 -6.12
N THR A 52 -11.67 -3.15 -7.08
CA THR A 52 -12.29 -4.46 -7.34
C THR A 52 -11.26 -5.54 -7.65
N ALA A 53 -10.28 -5.26 -8.51
CA ALA A 53 -9.20 -6.21 -8.81
C ALA A 53 -8.39 -6.63 -7.55
N VAL A 54 -8.18 -5.71 -6.59
CA VAL A 54 -7.53 -6.04 -5.30
C VAL A 54 -8.40 -6.97 -4.47
N ALA A 55 -9.71 -6.69 -4.36
CA ALA A 55 -10.63 -7.53 -3.63
C ALA A 55 -10.75 -8.93 -4.25
N GLU A 56 -10.78 -9.02 -5.57
CA GLU A 56 -10.78 -10.27 -6.32
C GLU A 56 -9.49 -11.07 -6.10
N GLU A 57 -8.33 -10.42 -6.12
CA GLU A 57 -7.03 -11.04 -5.83
C GLU A 57 -6.99 -11.64 -4.43
N ILE A 58 -7.42 -10.87 -3.41
CA ILE A 58 -7.49 -11.33 -2.02
C ILE A 58 -8.41 -12.55 -1.90
N ARG A 59 -9.61 -12.48 -2.50
CA ARG A 59 -10.57 -13.60 -2.48
C ARG A 59 -10.04 -14.83 -3.22
N ALA A 60 -9.34 -14.65 -4.33
CA ALA A 60 -8.75 -15.75 -5.09
C ALA A 60 -7.73 -16.51 -4.25
N VAL A 61 -6.89 -15.81 -3.47
CA VAL A 61 -5.91 -16.45 -2.57
C VAL A 61 -6.61 -17.15 -1.40
N ALA A 62 -7.62 -16.54 -0.78
CA ALA A 62 -8.36 -17.13 0.34
C ALA A 62 -9.05 -18.44 -0.07
N ARG A 63 -9.51 -18.54 -1.32
CA ARG A 63 -10.16 -19.76 -1.87
C ARG A 63 -9.22 -20.95 -2.02
N VAL A 64 -7.90 -20.75 -2.01
CA VAL A 64 -6.93 -21.85 -2.12
C VAL A 64 -6.86 -22.60 -0.79
N PRO A 65 -7.32 -23.87 -0.72
CA PRO A 65 -7.31 -24.65 0.51
C PRO A 65 -5.91 -24.76 1.11
N ARG A 66 -5.81 -24.71 2.45
CA ARG A 66 -4.52 -24.74 3.16
C ARG A 66 -3.66 -25.97 2.80
N LEU A 67 -4.30 -27.12 2.58
CA LEU A 67 -3.62 -28.39 2.22
C LEU A 67 -3.01 -28.37 0.82
N GLU A 68 -3.45 -27.46 -0.05
CA GLU A 68 -3.00 -27.32 -1.43
C GLU A 68 -1.90 -26.26 -1.59
N ARG A 69 -1.42 -25.67 -0.49
CA ARG A 69 -0.40 -24.61 -0.50
C ARG A 69 1.01 -25.23 -0.42
N PRO A 70 1.81 -25.21 -1.49
CA PRO A 70 3.06 -25.98 -1.56
C PRO A 70 4.20 -25.45 -0.66
N HIS A 71 4.13 -24.20 -0.20
CA HIS A 71 5.22 -23.55 0.52
C HIS A 71 4.74 -22.67 1.68
N GLN A 72 5.59 -22.48 2.70
CA GLN A 72 5.27 -21.72 3.93
C GLN A 72 4.79 -20.28 3.65
N ASN A 73 5.36 -19.60 2.66
CA ASN A 73 4.93 -18.25 2.26
C ASN A 73 3.47 -18.23 1.78
N LEU A 74 3.03 -19.26 1.06
CA LEU A 74 1.64 -19.34 0.59
C LEU A 74 0.68 -19.65 1.73
N VAL A 75 1.09 -20.47 2.70
CA VAL A 75 0.31 -20.71 3.94
C VAL A 75 0.09 -19.39 4.67
N LEU A 76 1.15 -18.60 4.87
CA LEU A 76 1.09 -17.30 5.51
C LEU A 76 0.21 -16.32 4.72
N MET A 77 0.40 -16.25 3.40
CA MET A 77 -0.33 -15.35 2.51
C MET A 77 -1.83 -15.63 2.57
N GLY A 78 -2.23 -16.90 2.50
CA GLY A 78 -3.65 -17.20 2.58
C GLY A 78 -4.24 -17.03 3.99
N ALA A 79 -3.47 -17.21 5.07
CA ALA A 79 -3.96 -16.81 6.40
C ALA A 79 -4.17 -15.30 6.52
N CYS A 80 -3.37 -14.50 5.82
CA CYS A 80 -3.60 -13.06 5.70
C CYS A 80 -4.83 -12.78 4.82
N ALA A 81 -5.00 -13.51 3.72
CA ALA A 81 -6.16 -13.39 2.83
C ALA A 81 -7.47 -13.71 3.54
N ASP A 82 -7.52 -14.80 4.32
CA ASP A 82 -8.70 -15.20 5.09
C ASP A 82 -9.15 -14.07 6.03
N ARG A 83 -8.20 -13.41 6.71
CA ARG A 83 -8.49 -12.25 7.57
C ARG A 83 -9.00 -11.05 6.78
N LEU A 84 -8.37 -10.74 5.65
CA LEU A 84 -8.77 -9.61 4.80
C LEU A 84 -10.15 -9.83 4.17
N VAL A 85 -10.49 -11.07 3.78
CA VAL A 85 -11.82 -11.42 3.29
C VAL A 85 -12.88 -11.12 4.35
N THR A 86 -12.63 -11.48 5.62
CA THR A 86 -13.55 -11.10 6.71
C THR A 86 -13.74 -9.59 6.78
N LYS A 87 -12.66 -8.78 6.69
CA LYS A 87 -12.77 -7.31 6.68
C LYS A 87 -13.52 -6.75 5.47
N LEU A 88 -13.42 -7.39 4.31
CA LEU A 88 -14.16 -7.03 3.10
C LEU A 88 -15.65 -7.40 3.21
N ASP A 89 -15.95 -8.59 3.73
CA ASP A 89 -17.32 -9.10 3.87
C ASP A 89 -18.08 -8.36 4.97
N ASP A 90 -17.41 -7.97 6.06
CA ASP A 90 -17.92 -7.09 7.11
C ASP A 90 -18.02 -5.62 6.68
N LYS A 91 -17.58 -5.28 5.45
CA LYS A 91 -17.54 -3.92 4.89
C LYS A 91 -16.72 -2.91 5.70
N ILE A 92 -15.79 -3.41 6.51
CA ILE A 92 -14.79 -2.56 7.20
C ILE A 92 -13.83 -1.95 6.16
N ILE A 93 -13.49 -2.73 5.13
CA ILE A 93 -12.78 -2.25 3.94
C ILE A 93 -13.79 -2.17 2.80
N THR A 94 -13.96 -0.99 2.22
CA THR A 94 -14.92 -0.80 1.12
C THR A 94 -14.27 -1.09 -0.24
N VAL A 95 -15.03 -1.67 -1.16
CA VAL A 95 -14.57 -1.93 -2.54
C VAL A 95 -15.09 -0.83 -3.47
N ARG A 96 -14.26 -0.33 -4.39
CA ARG A 96 -14.65 0.62 -5.44
C ARG A 96 -14.14 0.19 -6.80
N GLU A 97 -14.92 0.48 -7.82
CA GLU A 97 -14.56 0.29 -9.23
C GLU A 97 -14.11 1.60 -9.84
N PRO A 98 -13.14 1.58 -10.77
CA PRO A 98 -12.86 2.73 -11.63
C PRO A 98 -14.11 3.15 -12.38
N SER A 99 -14.35 4.45 -12.50
CA SER A 99 -15.45 4.97 -13.31
C SER A 99 -15.02 5.15 -14.77
N GLU A 100 -15.99 5.36 -15.66
CA GLU A 100 -15.70 5.69 -17.07
C GLU A 100 -14.90 7.00 -17.22
N ASN A 101 -14.88 7.87 -16.21
CA ASN A 101 -14.19 9.16 -16.24
C ASN A 101 -12.66 9.05 -16.20
N SER A 102 -12.12 7.89 -15.83
CA SER A 102 -10.69 7.58 -15.82
C SER A 102 -10.28 6.59 -16.91
N ALA A 103 -11.19 6.25 -17.84
CA ALA A 103 -10.92 5.30 -18.91
C ALA A 103 -9.76 5.73 -19.82
N ASP A 104 -9.54 7.04 -19.99
CA ASP A 104 -8.42 7.62 -20.73
C ASP A 104 -7.06 7.41 -20.04
N LEU A 105 -7.05 7.23 -18.71
CA LEU A 105 -5.84 6.95 -17.93
C LEU A 105 -5.45 5.46 -17.92
N LEU A 106 -6.37 4.56 -18.26
CA LEU A 106 -6.14 3.11 -18.19
C LEU A 106 -4.89 2.67 -18.97
N PHE A 107 -4.81 3.05 -20.25
CA PHE A 107 -3.69 2.65 -21.10
C PHE A 107 -2.37 3.30 -20.67
N PRO A 108 -2.29 4.62 -20.40
CA PRO A 108 -1.09 5.25 -19.85
C PRO A 108 -0.57 4.58 -18.57
N VAL A 109 -1.44 4.32 -17.61
CA VAL A 109 -1.07 3.69 -16.32
C VAL A 109 -0.53 2.28 -16.53
N GLN A 110 -1.23 1.44 -17.31
CA GLN A 110 -0.76 0.10 -17.63
C GLN A 110 0.57 0.08 -18.37
N GLN A 111 0.77 1.01 -19.31
CA GLN A 111 2.01 1.14 -20.04
C GLN A 111 3.17 1.51 -19.10
N GLN A 112 2.99 2.50 -18.23
CA GLN A 112 4.00 2.94 -17.26
C GLN A 112 4.44 1.79 -16.33
N LEU A 113 3.48 1.04 -15.76
CA LEU A 113 3.77 -0.11 -14.91
C LEU A 113 4.58 -1.19 -15.65
N ARG A 114 4.20 -1.51 -16.89
CA ARG A 114 4.92 -2.48 -17.73
C ARG A 114 6.34 -2.03 -18.08
N GLU A 115 6.53 -0.74 -18.37
CA GLU A 115 7.85 -0.17 -18.67
C GLU A 115 8.77 -0.21 -17.45
N LEU A 116 8.23 0.05 -16.26
CA LEU A 116 8.98 -0.06 -15.00
C LEU A 116 9.39 -1.51 -14.71
N ASP A 117 8.50 -2.46 -14.99
CA ASP A 117 8.79 -3.89 -14.84
C ASP A 117 9.83 -4.37 -15.87
N ARG A 118 9.76 -3.88 -17.11
CA ARG A 118 10.79 -4.10 -18.15
C ARG A 118 12.14 -3.59 -17.69
N ALA A 119 12.20 -2.34 -17.23
CA ALA A 119 13.43 -1.73 -16.75
C ALA A 119 13.99 -2.48 -15.52
N ALA A 120 13.14 -3.02 -14.65
CA ALA A 120 13.55 -3.83 -13.51
C ALA A 120 14.14 -5.18 -13.94
N ALA A 121 13.50 -5.89 -14.87
CA ALA A 121 14.00 -7.15 -15.41
C ALA A 121 15.36 -6.98 -16.10
N MET A 122 15.51 -5.95 -16.94
CA MET A 122 16.77 -5.63 -17.62
C MET A 122 17.92 -5.41 -16.62
N ARG A 123 17.68 -4.68 -15.53
CA ARG A 123 18.68 -4.46 -14.48
C ARG A 123 19.10 -5.73 -13.74
N ARG A 124 18.22 -6.73 -13.66
CA ARG A 124 18.51 -8.04 -13.05
C ARG A 124 19.10 -9.05 -14.05
N GLY A 125 19.28 -8.66 -15.32
CA GLY A 125 19.70 -9.58 -16.37
C GLY A 125 18.64 -10.63 -16.72
N GLU A 126 17.38 -10.40 -16.35
CA GLU A 126 16.27 -11.32 -16.60
C GLU A 126 15.69 -11.10 -18.01
N ARG A 127 15.28 -12.19 -18.67
CA ARG A 127 14.55 -12.10 -19.93
C ARG A 127 13.16 -11.52 -19.68
N TRP A 128 12.88 -10.37 -20.28
CA TRP A 128 11.55 -9.75 -20.25
C TRP A 128 10.75 -10.14 -21.49
N SER A 129 9.46 -10.47 -21.31
CA SER A 129 8.51 -10.75 -22.39
C SER A 129 7.22 -9.97 -22.15
N PRO A 130 6.71 -9.24 -23.16
CA PRO A 130 5.42 -8.55 -23.05
C PRO A 130 4.23 -9.51 -23.05
N PHE A 131 4.43 -10.77 -23.48
CA PHE A 131 3.38 -11.79 -23.62
C PHE A 131 3.26 -12.72 -22.41
N ASP A 132 3.96 -12.43 -21.31
CA ASP A 132 3.83 -13.18 -20.07
C ASP A 132 2.46 -12.86 -19.44
N ALA A 133 1.47 -13.73 -19.67
CA ALA A 133 0.09 -13.54 -19.22
C ALA A 133 -0.03 -13.38 -17.69
N ASN A 134 0.91 -13.98 -16.93
CA ASN A 134 0.97 -13.81 -15.48
C ASN A 134 1.47 -12.42 -15.07
N ARG A 135 2.21 -11.72 -15.94
CA ARG A 135 2.63 -10.32 -15.71
C ARG A 135 1.57 -9.32 -16.14
N ALA A 136 0.76 -9.63 -17.15
CA ALA A 136 -0.34 -8.77 -17.57
C ALA A 136 -1.35 -8.56 -16.42
N LYS A 137 -1.71 -9.65 -15.70
CA LYS A 137 -2.61 -9.60 -14.54
C LYS A 137 -1.99 -9.04 -13.25
N ARG A 138 -0.66 -8.97 -13.19
CA ARG A 138 0.07 -8.55 -11.97
C ARG A 138 -0.27 -7.12 -11.55
N HIS A 139 -0.61 -6.28 -12.50
CA HIS A 139 -0.80 -4.85 -12.28
C HIS A 139 -2.28 -4.44 -12.24
N ASP A 140 -3.23 -5.36 -12.32
CA ASP A 140 -4.66 -5.01 -12.36
C ASP A 140 -5.08 -4.28 -11.09
N GLY A 141 -4.69 -4.79 -9.92
CA GLY A 141 -4.97 -4.14 -8.63
C GLY A 141 -4.34 -2.75 -8.49
N GLU A 142 -3.08 -2.59 -8.91
CA GLU A 142 -2.38 -1.30 -8.89
C GLU A 142 -3.01 -0.30 -9.87
N THR A 143 -3.33 -0.77 -11.09
CA THR A 143 -3.96 0.03 -12.14
C THR A 143 -5.29 0.56 -11.65
N GLU A 144 -6.21 -0.31 -11.23
CA GLU A 144 -7.54 0.12 -10.79
C GLU A 144 -7.45 1.03 -9.56
N SER A 145 -6.53 0.77 -8.62
CA SER A 145 -6.36 1.63 -7.44
C SER A 145 -5.95 3.05 -7.82
N ILE A 146 -5.06 3.21 -8.82
CA ILE A 146 -4.66 4.52 -9.34
C ILE A 146 -5.84 5.21 -10.04
N LEU A 147 -6.60 4.47 -10.86
CA LEU A 147 -7.77 5.02 -11.57
C LEU A 147 -8.87 5.50 -10.61
N VAL A 148 -9.20 4.70 -9.59
CA VAL A 148 -10.16 5.09 -8.54
C VAL A 148 -9.69 6.32 -7.79
N ALA A 149 -8.39 6.39 -7.44
CA ALA A 149 -7.84 7.58 -6.77
C ALA A 149 -7.92 8.83 -7.66
N ALA A 150 -7.60 8.69 -8.96
CA ALA A 150 -7.72 9.79 -9.93
C ALA A 150 -9.18 10.27 -10.07
N ASP A 151 -10.15 9.35 -10.10
CA ASP A 151 -11.58 9.70 -10.16
C ASP A 151 -12.03 10.49 -8.94
N VAL A 152 -11.61 10.08 -7.73
CA VAL A 152 -11.91 10.81 -6.49
C VAL A 152 -11.34 12.22 -6.53
N ILE A 153 -10.09 12.38 -6.99
CA ILE A 153 -9.43 13.69 -7.09
C ILE A 153 -10.12 14.56 -8.15
N LYS A 154 -10.45 14.00 -9.31
CA LYS A 154 -11.17 14.70 -10.39
C LYS A 154 -12.55 15.18 -9.94
N ALA A 155 -13.21 14.43 -9.05
CA ALA A 155 -14.47 14.82 -8.42
C ALA A 155 -14.31 15.87 -7.28
N GLY A 156 -13.09 16.35 -7.02
CA GLY A 156 -12.80 17.35 -5.98
C GLY A 156 -12.55 16.77 -4.58
N GLY A 157 -12.45 15.45 -4.45
CA GLY A 157 -12.09 14.77 -3.21
C GLY A 157 -10.57 14.67 -3.00
N THR A 158 -10.17 14.10 -1.87
CA THR A 158 -8.76 13.78 -1.57
C THR A 158 -8.55 12.27 -1.55
N ALA A 159 -7.59 11.79 -2.33
CA ALA A 159 -7.22 10.38 -2.36
C ALA A 159 -5.72 10.18 -2.21
N ILE A 160 -5.33 9.10 -1.55
CA ILE A 160 -3.95 8.63 -1.48
C ILE A 160 -3.88 7.15 -1.81
N LEU A 161 -2.80 6.74 -2.47
CA LEU A 161 -2.47 5.34 -2.67
C LEU A 161 -1.62 4.83 -1.50
N LEU A 162 -2.02 3.73 -0.89
CA LEU A 162 -1.25 3.04 0.13
C LEU A 162 -0.59 1.81 -0.50
N THR A 163 0.71 1.89 -0.76
CA THR A 163 1.46 0.86 -1.48
C THR A 163 2.91 0.76 -1.01
N ASN A 164 3.44 -0.46 -0.95
CA ASN A 164 4.88 -0.69 -0.79
C ASN A 164 5.61 -0.82 -2.15
N ASP A 165 4.88 -0.84 -3.28
CA ASP A 165 5.48 -0.98 -4.59
C ASP A 165 5.98 0.39 -5.11
N GLY A 166 7.30 0.47 -5.35
CA GLY A 166 7.94 1.66 -5.88
C GLY A 166 7.50 2.04 -7.29
N GLY A 167 7.07 1.07 -8.10
CA GLY A 167 6.53 1.32 -9.43
C GLY A 167 5.08 1.82 -9.39
N ALA A 168 4.24 1.24 -8.54
CA ALA A 168 2.88 1.72 -8.31
C ALA A 168 2.89 3.16 -7.77
N SER A 169 3.70 3.45 -6.75
CA SER A 169 3.83 4.82 -6.20
C SER A 169 4.32 5.84 -7.24
N LEU A 170 5.32 5.49 -8.05
CA LEU A 170 5.81 6.38 -9.10
C LEU A 170 4.76 6.64 -10.19
N THR A 171 4.03 5.61 -10.59
CA THR A 171 2.96 5.70 -11.57
C THR A 171 1.82 6.57 -11.02
N ALA A 172 1.41 6.35 -9.78
CA ALA A 172 0.39 7.15 -9.09
C ALA A 172 0.77 8.63 -9.04
N TRP A 173 2.02 8.93 -8.67
CA TRP A 173 2.54 10.29 -8.61
C TRP A 173 2.45 11.02 -9.96
N GLN A 174 2.73 10.32 -11.07
CA GLN A 174 2.63 10.88 -12.42
C GLN A 174 1.18 11.23 -12.80
N GLN A 175 0.19 10.63 -12.13
CA GLN A 175 -1.23 10.94 -12.29
C GLN A 175 -1.75 11.92 -11.22
N GLY A 176 -0.86 12.54 -10.44
CA GLY A 176 -1.23 13.48 -9.36
C GLY A 176 -1.81 12.80 -8.11
N VAL A 177 -1.61 11.49 -7.95
CA VAL A 177 -2.03 10.73 -6.77
C VAL A 177 -0.83 10.54 -5.84
N SER A 178 -0.88 11.10 -4.64
CA SER A 178 0.17 10.91 -3.63
C SER A 178 0.14 9.48 -3.07
N ALA A 179 1.31 8.96 -2.69
CA ALA A 179 1.45 7.61 -2.16
C ALA A 179 2.08 7.56 -0.76
N ARG A 180 1.66 6.60 0.07
CA ARG A 180 2.28 6.24 1.37
C ARG A 180 2.60 4.76 1.40
N ASN A 181 3.72 4.41 2.04
CA ASN A 181 4.10 3.02 2.28
C ASN A 181 3.93 2.63 3.76
N LEU A 182 4.26 1.38 4.09
CA LEU A 182 4.19 0.87 5.45
C LEU A 182 4.98 1.70 6.46
N ARG A 183 6.16 2.21 6.10
CA ARG A 183 6.95 3.07 7.00
C ARG A 183 6.15 4.31 7.37
N ASN A 184 5.50 4.95 6.39
CA ASN A 184 4.66 6.12 6.64
C ASN A 184 3.47 5.78 7.54
N ILE A 185 2.77 4.67 7.28
CA ILE A 185 1.62 4.24 8.08
C ILE A 185 2.02 3.95 9.53
N LEU A 186 3.14 3.26 9.75
CA LEU A 186 3.63 3.01 11.11
C LEU A 186 4.05 4.28 11.83
N ALA A 187 4.59 5.26 11.10
CA ALA A 187 4.87 6.58 11.66
C ALA A 187 3.59 7.33 12.04
N GLU A 188 2.52 7.24 11.25
CA GLU A 188 1.21 7.81 11.61
C GLU A 188 0.62 7.14 12.86
N LEU A 189 0.71 5.80 12.95
CA LEU A 189 0.30 5.06 14.15
C LEU A 189 1.10 5.50 15.39
N ALA A 190 2.40 5.79 15.24
CA ALA A 190 3.22 6.34 16.31
C ALA A 190 2.73 7.74 16.76
N CYS A 191 2.25 8.56 15.82
CA CYS A 191 1.71 9.89 16.10
C CYS A 191 0.34 9.83 16.81
N GLU A 192 -0.42 8.76 16.61
CA GLU A 192 -1.75 8.57 17.21
C GLU A 192 -1.71 7.82 18.55
N ASN A 193 -0.79 6.84 18.68
CA ASN A 193 -0.73 5.94 19.82
C ASN A 193 0.57 6.10 20.61
N SER A 194 0.50 6.80 21.74
CA SER A 194 1.64 7.07 22.62
C SER A 194 2.28 5.82 23.26
N HIS A 195 1.63 4.65 23.17
CA HIS A 195 2.19 3.39 23.69
C HIS A 195 3.10 2.68 22.69
N LEU A 196 3.15 3.11 21.42
CA LEU A 196 4.03 2.52 20.42
C LEU A 196 5.42 3.13 20.52
N THR A 197 6.43 2.32 20.86
CA THR A 197 7.82 2.77 20.89
C THR A 197 8.45 2.68 19.51
N GLN A 198 9.43 3.54 19.24
CA GLN A 198 10.23 3.55 18.00
C GLN A 198 10.82 2.15 17.70
N GLU A 199 11.36 1.47 18.71
CA GLU A 199 11.98 0.14 18.59
C GLU A 199 10.94 -0.94 18.27
N SER A 200 9.75 -0.85 18.88
CA SER A 200 8.67 -1.80 18.61
C SER A 200 8.16 -1.68 17.16
N LEU A 201 8.12 -0.46 16.63
CA LEU A 201 7.70 -0.18 15.26
C LEU A 201 8.73 -0.63 14.23
N LEU A 202 10.04 -0.46 14.51
CA LEU A 202 11.10 -0.99 13.65
C LEU A 202 11.08 -2.52 13.59
N THR A 203 10.88 -3.16 14.75
CA THR A 203 10.71 -4.61 14.83
C THR A 203 9.52 -5.06 13.99
N ALA A 204 8.36 -4.42 14.19
CA ALA A 204 7.15 -4.73 13.45
C ALA A 204 7.31 -4.51 11.94
N PHE A 205 7.92 -3.40 11.52
CA PHE A 205 8.23 -3.13 10.12
C PHE A 205 9.06 -4.27 9.50
N THR A 206 10.11 -4.70 10.21
CA THR A 206 11.03 -5.75 9.74
C THR A 206 10.30 -7.09 9.61
N GLU A 207 9.48 -7.46 10.60
CA GLU A 207 8.68 -8.69 10.58
C GLU A 207 7.63 -8.66 9.45
N MET A 208 6.89 -7.56 9.30
CA MET A 208 5.84 -7.43 8.30
C MET A 208 6.38 -7.47 6.86
N THR A 209 7.55 -6.87 6.63
CA THR A 209 8.18 -6.78 5.29
C THR A 209 9.08 -7.97 4.96
N ALA A 210 9.24 -8.94 5.87
CA ALA A 210 10.09 -10.11 5.63
C ALA A 210 9.55 -11.02 4.52
N HIS A 211 8.22 -11.07 4.34
CA HIS A 211 7.56 -12.00 3.41
C HIS A 211 6.72 -11.30 2.33
N PHE A 212 6.24 -10.08 2.57
CA PHE A 212 5.31 -9.37 1.67
C PHE A 212 5.71 -7.91 1.50
N GLY A 213 5.43 -7.37 0.31
CA GLY A 213 5.48 -5.92 0.08
C GLY A 213 6.81 -5.31 0.44
N THR A 214 7.93 -5.91 0.02
CA THR A 214 9.27 -5.41 0.33
C THR A 214 9.44 -4.01 -0.25
N LEU A 215 9.64 -3.03 0.65
CA LEU A 215 9.91 -1.66 0.25
C LEU A 215 11.25 -1.56 -0.50
N PRO A 216 11.36 -0.65 -1.50
CA PRO A 216 12.65 -0.27 -2.08
C PRO A 216 13.65 0.14 -1.00
N ALA A 217 14.93 -0.22 -1.17
CA ALA A 217 15.96 -0.04 -0.16
C ALA A 217 16.10 1.41 0.31
N GLU A 218 15.89 2.37 -0.60
CA GLU A 218 15.96 3.80 -0.36
C GLU A 218 14.92 4.36 0.62
N VAL A 219 13.78 3.68 0.79
CA VAL A 219 12.70 4.12 1.69
C VAL A 219 12.56 3.24 2.93
N ARG A 220 13.43 2.23 3.08
CA ARG A 220 13.47 1.41 4.28
C ARG A 220 14.08 2.23 5.44
N PRO A 221 13.49 2.16 6.64
CA PRO A 221 14.10 2.77 7.81
C PRO A 221 15.46 2.13 8.09
N THR A 222 16.48 2.95 8.31
CA THR A 222 17.82 2.52 8.73
C THR A 222 17.85 2.13 10.20
N ASP A 223 17.03 2.79 11.02
CA ASP A 223 16.95 2.64 12.46
C ASP A 223 15.58 3.11 13.00
N SER A 224 15.41 3.03 14.31
CA SER A 224 14.13 3.28 14.99
C SER A 224 13.73 4.77 14.96
N SER A 225 14.66 5.69 14.70
CA SER A 225 14.37 7.13 14.62
C SER A 225 13.42 7.49 13.47
N ALA A 226 13.31 6.62 12.45
CA ALA A 226 12.35 6.77 11.37
C ALA A 226 10.87 6.76 11.83
N PHE A 227 10.60 6.29 13.04
CA PHE A 227 9.27 6.28 13.68
C PHE A 227 9.15 7.28 14.83
N ARG A 228 10.13 8.18 14.97
CA ARG A 228 10.13 9.17 16.03
C ARG A 228 9.00 10.18 15.81
N CYS A 229 8.12 10.29 16.79
CA CYS A 229 7.28 11.47 16.99
C CYS A 229 7.88 12.27 18.15
N HIS A 230 8.38 13.47 17.89
CA HIS A 230 8.78 14.40 18.95
C HIS A 230 7.54 15.11 19.50
N ALA A 231 6.74 14.41 20.31
CA ALA A 231 5.69 15.04 21.09
C ALA A 231 6.11 15.17 22.56
N LEU A 232 6.25 16.41 23.03
CA LEU A 232 6.15 16.75 24.45
C LEU A 232 4.71 17.23 24.66
N ALA A 233 3.96 16.57 25.54
CA ALA A 233 2.63 17.00 25.99
C ALA A 233 1.51 17.05 24.92
N GLY A 234 1.46 16.09 23.98
CA GLY A 234 0.28 15.86 23.13
C GLY A 234 0.25 16.60 21.79
N GLU A 235 1.23 17.46 21.51
CA GLU A 235 1.44 18.07 20.19
C GLU A 235 2.76 17.55 19.60
N CYS A 236 2.74 17.04 18.37
CA CYS A 236 3.93 16.46 17.75
C CYS A 236 4.41 17.36 16.61
N GLN A 237 5.36 18.24 16.92
CA GLN A 237 5.92 19.18 15.93
C GLN A 237 6.47 18.47 14.67
N THR A 238 6.90 17.21 14.78
CA THR A 238 7.35 16.40 13.63
C THR A 238 6.20 15.77 12.85
N CYS A 239 5.10 15.39 13.53
CA CYS A 239 3.93 14.84 12.84
C CYS A 239 3.11 15.93 12.16
N ASP A 240 3.08 17.14 12.72
CA ASP A 240 2.28 18.28 12.23
C ASP A 240 3.07 19.26 11.35
N ALA A 241 4.40 19.11 11.26
CA ALA A 241 5.18 19.89 10.31
C ALA A 241 4.81 19.49 8.88
N LEU A 242 4.03 20.35 8.23
CA LEU A 242 4.16 20.55 6.79
C LEU A 242 5.61 21.00 6.59
N THR A 243 6.45 20.13 6.05
CA THR A 243 7.87 20.39 5.84
C THR A 243 8.06 21.78 5.22
N ARG A 244 8.79 22.67 5.93
CA ARG A 244 9.17 24.00 5.45
C ARG A 244 10.12 23.92 4.27
#